data_AF-A0A9P8ZXU7-F1
#
_entry.id   AF-A0A9P8ZXU7-F1
#
_cell.length_a   1.000
_cell.length_b   1.000
_cell.length_c   1.000
_cell.angle_alpha   90.00
_cell.angle_beta   90.00
_cell.angle_gamma   90.00
#
_symmetry.space_group_name_H-M   'P 1'
#
loop_
_entity.id
_entity.type
_entity.pdbx_description
1 polymer ?
#
loop_
_entity_poly.entity_id
_entity_poly.type
_entity_poly.pdbx_seq_one_letter_code
_entity_poly.pdbx_strand_id
1 'polypeptide(L)'
;MVRTLPALCAMGILHNYGFVEPYSFTSELVESKGYSIHACLHSWTVHILNQGWDGCLNKLALECIASKVPSQDDDQFWLLQRRLLAHAITSCATFQDGDDGLDSAFHNLGILYTAQGKMQEAEEMYLRALRGYENAWGPDHTSTLDTVNNLGILYKAQG
;
A
#
# COMPACT_ATOMS: atom_id res chain seq x y z
N MET A 1 4.16 -20.70 6.56
CA MET A 1 4.56 -20.85 5.15
C MET A 1 3.30 -21.17 4.34
N VAL A 2 2.69 -20.35 3.49
CA VAL A 2 2.85 -18.97 3.02
C VAL A 2 1.41 -18.56 2.60
N ARG A 3 0.84 -17.52 3.21
CA ARG A 3 -0.40 -16.88 2.75
C ARG A 3 -0.02 -15.61 1.98
N THR A 4 0.35 -15.76 0.72
CA THR A 4 0.46 -14.68 -0.27
C THR A 4 -0.65 -14.85 -1.31
N LEU A 5 -1.91 -14.79 -0.88
CA LEU A 5 -3.06 -15.22 -1.71
C LEU A 5 -4.05 -14.17 -2.23
N PRO A 6 -4.00 -12.85 -1.94
CA PRO A 6 -4.94 -11.94 -2.63
C PRO A 6 -4.46 -11.46 -4.01
N ALA A 7 -3.18 -11.06 -4.14
CA ALA A 7 -2.68 -10.43 -5.37
C ALA A 7 -2.32 -11.43 -6.47
N LEU A 8 -1.82 -12.61 -6.08
CA LEU A 8 -1.67 -13.75 -6.99
C LEU A 8 -3.03 -14.29 -7.45
N CYS A 9 -4.08 -14.17 -6.64
CA CYS A 9 -5.45 -14.51 -7.07
C CYS A 9 -5.98 -13.54 -8.11
N ALA A 10 -5.83 -12.23 -7.92
CA ALA A 10 -6.33 -11.24 -8.90
C ALA A 10 -5.63 -11.40 -10.26
N MET A 11 -4.30 -11.52 -10.27
CA MET A 11 -3.54 -11.75 -11.51
C MET A 11 -3.79 -13.14 -12.11
N GLY A 12 -3.98 -14.17 -11.27
CA GLY A 12 -4.36 -15.51 -11.71
C GLY A 12 -5.75 -15.57 -12.34
N ILE A 13 -6.71 -14.81 -11.79
CA ILE A 13 -8.05 -14.64 -12.37
C ILE A 13 -7.94 -13.93 -13.72
N LEU A 14 -7.21 -12.81 -13.81
CA LEU A 14 -7.04 -12.05 -15.06
C LEU A 14 -6.31 -12.87 -16.14
N HIS A 15 -5.31 -13.66 -15.76
CA HIS A 15 -4.60 -14.58 -16.65
C HIS A 15 -5.52 -15.72 -17.13
N ASN A 16 -6.32 -16.32 -16.25
CA ASN A 16 -7.26 -17.40 -16.60
C ASN A 16 -8.36 -16.96 -17.58
N TYR A 17 -8.64 -15.66 -17.65
CA TYR A 17 -9.56 -15.07 -18.63
C TYR A 17 -8.85 -14.39 -19.82
N GLY A 18 -7.52 -14.52 -19.94
CA GLY A 18 -6.75 -14.02 -21.09
C GLY A 18 -6.53 -12.51 -21.14
N PHE A 19 -6.73 -11.80 -20.03
CA PHE A 19 -6.57 -10.33 -19.98
C PHE A 19 -5.12 -9.89 -19.74
N VAL A 20 -4.24 -10.82 -19.36
CA VAL A 20 -2.83 -10.58 -19.07
C VAL A 20 -2.03 -11.77 -19.58
N GLU A 21 -1.10 -11.54 -20.52
CA GLU A 21 -0.17 -12.56 -21.03
C GLU A 21 1.23 -12.35 -20.44
N PRO A 22 1.89 -13.41 -19.91
CA PRO A 22 3.30 -13.36 -19.56
C PRO A 22 4.12 -13.40 -20.85
N TYR A 23 4.89 -12.35 -21.12
CA TYR A 23 5.78 -12.33 -22.29
C TYR A 23 6.85 -13.42 -22.13
N SER A 24 6.90 -14.35 -23.07
CA SER A 24 8.03 -15.26 -23.25
C SER A 24 8.63 -14.98 -24.61
N PHE A 25 9.85 -14.41 -24.66
CA PHE A 25 10.94 -14.98 -25.46
C PHE A 25 12.30 -14.33 -25.15
N THR A 26 13.31 -15.22 -25.19
CA THR A 26 14.76 -15.04 -25.30
C THR A 26 15.59 -14.49 -24.13
N SER A 27 16.42 -15.42 -23.66
CA SER A 27 17.63 -15.33 -22.84
C SER A 27 18.40 -14.01 -22.87
N GLU A 28 18.89 -13.68 -21.68
CA GLU A 28 19.85 -12.64 -21.29
C GLU A 28 19.27 -11.27 -20.89
N LEU A 29 19.65 -10.90 -19.66
CA LEU A 29 19.38 -9.68 -18.88
C LEU A 29 18.15 -9.70 -17.96
N VAL A 30 18.48 -9.66 -16.67
CA VAL A 30 17.60 -9.54 -15.51
C VAL A 30 17.02 -8.12 -15.48
N GLU A 31 16.07 -7.84 -16.37
CA GLU A 31 15.14 -6.74 -16.20
C GLU A 31 13.71 -7.28 -16.28
N SER A 32 12.86 -6.73 -15.42
CA SER A 32 11.58 -7.28 -14.94
C SER A 32 10.71 -7.94 -16.00
N LYS A 33 10.21 -9.16 -15.70
CA LYS A 33 9.05 -9.79 -16.36
C LYS A 33 7.85 -8.82 -16.36
N GLY A 34 7.72 -8.03 -17.42
CA GLY A 34 6.59 -7.14 -17.63
C GLY A 34 5.38 -7.93 -18.12
N TYR A 35 4.22 -7.63 -17.56
CA TYR A 35 2.94 -8.14 -18.06
C TYR A 35 2.41 -7.21 -19.15
N SER A 36 1.96 -7.76 -20.27
CA SER A 36 1.22 -6.98 -21.27
C SER A 36 -0.25 -6.91 -20.87
N ILE A 37 -0.80 -5.70 -20.77
CA ILE A 37 -2.20 -5.46 -20.44
C ILE A 37 -3.01 -5.50 -21.75
N HIS A 38 -4.04 -6.35 -21.82
CA HIS A 38 -4.91 -6.42 -22.99
C HIS A 38 -5.53 -5.05 -23.31
N ALA A 39 -5.67 -4.70 -24.59
CA ALA A 39 -6.11 -3.37 -25.02
C ALA A 39 -7.46 -2.93 -24.42
N CYS A 40 -8.40 -3.87 -24.21
CA CYS A 40 -9.66 -3.55 -23.53
C CYS A 40 -9.47 -3.18 -22.06
N LEU A 41 -8.55 -3.84 -21.35
CA LEU A 41 -8.22 -3.54 -19.96
C LEU A 41 -7.49 -2.19 -19.89
N HIS A 42 -6.62 -1.89 -20.86
CA HIS A 42 -5.98 -0.58 -20.99
C HIS A 42 -7.00 0.54 -21.22
N SER A 43 -7.91 0.40 -22.20
CA SER A 43 -8.96 1.38 -22.47
C SER A 43 -9.92 1.56 -21.29
N TRP A 44 -10.26 0.47 -20.59
CA TRP A 44 -11.07 0.54 -19.39
C TRP A 44 -10.35 1.26 -18.24
N THR A 45 -9.06 0.99 -18.05
CA THR A 45 -8.23 1.68 -17.04
C THR A 45 -8.15 3.17 -17.33
N VAL A 46 -7.91 3.56 -18.59
CA VAL A 46 -7.89 4.97 -19.02
C VAL A 46 -9.25 5.63 -18.81
N HIS A 47 -10.35 4.92 -19.09
CA HIS A 47 -11.70 5.44 -18.87
C HIS A 47 -11.99 5.70 -17.39
N ILE A 48 -11.71 4.73 -16.51
CA ILE A 48 -11.89 4.86 -15.06
C ILE A 48 -11.01 5.97 -14.48
N LEU A 49 -9.75 6.06 -14.90
CA LEU A 49 -8.83 7.12 -14.46
C LEU A 49 -9.23 8.52 -14.96
N ASN A 50 -10.01 8.61 -16.03
CA ASN A 50 -10.53 9.87 -16.58
C ASN A 50 -11.94 10.24 -16.07
N GLN A 51 -12.57 9.40 -15.25
CA GLN A 51 -13.73 9.81 -14.48
C GLN A 51 -13.29 10.60 -13.24
N GLY A 52 -14.21 11.39 -12.65
CA GLY A 52 -13.94 12.04 -11.37
C GLY A 52 -13.50 11.01 -10.34
N TRP A 53 -12.50 11.35 -9.51
CA TRP A 53 -11.90 10.40 -8.57
C TRP A 53 -12.96 9.81 -7.63
N ASP A 54 -13.14 8.48 -7.70
CA ASP A 54 -14.05 7.75 -6.83
C ASP A 54 -13.35 7.45 -5.49
N GLY A 55 -13.94 7.94 -4.39
CA GLY A 55 -13.43 7.71 -3.03
C GLY A 55 -13.32 6.23 -2.67
N CYS A 56 -14.24 5.39 -3.15
CA CYS A 56 -14.22 3.94 -2.90
C CYS A 56 -13.03 3.26 -3.61
N LEU A 57 -12.72 3.68 -4.84
CA LEU A 57 -11.56 3.14 -5.58
C LEU A 57 -10.25 3.55 -4.92
N ASN A 58 -10.15 4.78 -4.43
CA ASN A 58 -8.99 5.22 -3.67
C ASN A 58 -8.84 4.39 -2.38
N LYS A 59 -9.94 4.18 -1.65
CA LYS A 59 -9.95 3.37 -0.41
C LYS A 59 -9.41 1.97 -0.65
N LEU A 60 -9.91 1.30 -1.69
CA LEU A 60 -9.44 -0.02 -2.10
C LEU A 60 -7.96 -0.01 -2.52
N ALA A 61 -7.51 1.01 -3.26
CA ALA A 61 -6.10 1.13 -3.64
C ALA A 61 -5.20 1.28 -2.41
N LEU A 62 -5.61 2.10 -1.44
CA LEU A 62 -4.89 2.31 -0.19
C LEU A 62 -4.79 1.02 0.64
N GLU A 63 -5.91 0.32 0.84
CA GLU A 63 -5.94 -0.97 1.53
C GLU A 63 -5.06 -2.01 0.82
N CYS A 64 -5.08 -2.04 -0.51
CA CYS A 64 -4.21 -2.90 -1.29
C CYS A 64 -2.74 -2.58 -1.02
N ILE A 65 -2.33 -1.31 -1.07
CA ILE A 65 -0.96 -0.89 -0.79
C ILE A 65 -0.55 -1.28 0.64
N ALA A 66 -1.39 -0.95 1.63
CA ALA A 66 -1.15 -1.23 3.04
C ALA A 66 -1.00 -2.74 3.32
N SER A 67 -1.87 -3.58 2.73
CA SER A 67 -1.80 -5.04 2.87
C SER A 67 -0.54 -5.66 2.26
N LYS A 68 0.20 -4.89 1.44
CA LYS A 68 1.42 -5.31 0.77
C LYS A 68 2.68 -4.74 1.38
N VAL A 69 2.58 -3.88 2.40
CA VAL A 69 3.75 -3.42 3.15
C VAL A 69 4.40 -4.65 3.79
N PRO A 70 5.61 -5.04 3.34
CA PRO A 70 6.27 -6.23 3.86
C PRO A 70 6.78 -5.99 5.28
N SER A 71 6.88 -7.06 6.08
CA SER A 71 7.58 -7.00 7.37
C SER A 71 9.06 -6.67 7.15
N GLN A 72 9.69 -5.98 8.10
CA GLN A 72 11.12 -5.61 8.01
C GLN A 72 12.06 -6.81 7.80
N ASP A 73 11.62 -8.01 8.17
CA ASP A 73 12.37 -9.26 8.03
C ASP A 73 12.27 -9.91 6.63
N ASP A 74 11.59 -9.29 5.66
CA ASP A 74 11.41 -9.84 4.31
C ASP A 74 12.62 -9.56 3.40
N ASP A 75 13.15 -10.58 2.72
CA ASP A 75 14.34 -10.50 1.86
C ASP A 75 14.21 -9.45 0.73
N GLN A 76 12.98 -9.12 0.31
CA GLN A 76 12.69 -8.11 -0.71
C GLN A 76 12.12 -6.80 -0.16
N PHE A 77 12.19 -6.59 1.16
CA PHE A 77 11.65 -5.44 1.87
C PHE A 77 11.93 -4.11 1.15
N TRP A 78 13.20 -3.84 0.82
CA TRP A 78 13.63 -2.59 0.17
C TRP A 78 13.06 -2.41 -1.25
N LEU A 79 12.95 -3.49 -2.03
CA LEU A 79 12.50 -3.43 -3.42
C LEU A 79 10.98 -3.24 -3.50
N LEU A 80 10.23 -3.95 -2.65
CA LEU A 80 8.78 -3.83 -2.52
C LEU A 80 8.41 -2.45 -2.00
N GLN A 81 9.14 -1.95 -0.99
CA GLN A 81 8.93 -0.62 -0.44
C GLN A 81 9.08 0.50 -1.48
N ARG A 82 10.13 0.45 -2.30
CA ARG A 82 10.37 1.45 -3.36
C ARG A 82 9.24 1.49 -4.41
N ARG A 83 8.68 0.33 -4.74
CA ARG A 83 7.57 0.22 -5.70
C ARG A 83 6.26 0.73 -5.12
N LEU A 84 6.00 0.43 -3.85
CA LEU A 84 4.78 0.85 -3.15
C LEU A 84 4.78 2.34 -2.84
N LEU A 85 5.94 2.99 -2.69
CA LEU A 85 6.03 4.42 -2.31
C LEU A 85 5.26 5.33 -3.28
N ALA A 86 5.45 5.18 -4.59
CA ALA A 86 4.81 6.07 -5.56
C ALA A 86 3.28 5.98 -5.48
N HIS A 87 2.76 4.75 -5.30
CA HIS A 87 1.33 4.53 -5.12
C HIS A 87 0.83 5.05 -3.77
N ALA A 88 1.58 4.84 -2.69
CA ALA A 88 1.26 5.34 -1.35
C ALA A 88 1.14 6.87 -1.34
N ILE A 89 2.09 7.58 -1.95
CA ILE A 89 2.08 9.06 -2.02
C ILE A 89 0.84 9.54 -2.76
N THR A 90 0.56 8.98 -3.94
CA THR A 90 -0.58 9.38 -4.76
C THR A 90 -1.91 9.08 -4.08
N SER A 91 -2.04 7.93 -3.42
CA SER A 91 -3.26 7.57 -2.70
C SER A 91 -3.44 8.41 -1.42
N CYS A 92 -2.40 8.67 -0.63
CA CYS A 92 -2.51 9.47 0.60
C CYS A 92 -2.91 10.93 0.36
N ALA A 93 -2.48 11.52 -0.76
CA ALA A 93 -2.74 12.93 -1.09
C ALA A 93 -4.22 13.26 -1.28
N THR A 94 -5.10 12.26 -1.38
CA THR A 94 -6.52 12.46 -1.74
C THR A 94 -7.52 12.08 -0.65
N PHE A 95 -7.06 11.58 0.49
CA PHE A 95 -7.94 11.30 1.63
C PHE A 95 -7.99 12.47 2.61
N GLN A 96 -9.17 13.06 2.79
CA GLN A 96 -9.47 13.98 3.86
C GLN A 96 -9.64 13.23 5.21
N ASP A 97 -9.45 13.95 6.33
CA ASP A 97 -9.70 13.43 7.67
C ASP A 97 -11.20 13.05 7.83
N GLY A 98 -11.50 11.78 8.12
CA GLY A 98 -12.86 11.31 8.41
C GLY A 98 -13.32 10.02 7.72
N ASP A 99 -12.45 9.33 6.96
CA ASP A 99 -12.82 8.05 6.33
C ASP A 99 -12.62 6.88 7.32
N ASP A 100 -13.71 6.48 7.98
CA ASP A 100 -13.73 5.43 9.00
C ASP A 100 -13.17 4.10 8.47
N GLY A 101 -12.28 3.47 9.26
CA GLY A 101 -11.78 2.11 9.03
C GLY A 101 -10.46 1.99 8.25
N LEU A 102 -9.80 3.10 7.92
CA LEU A 102 -8.48 3.10 7.28
C LEU A 102 -7.30 3.12 8.26
N ASP A 103 -7.56 2.98 9.56
CA ASP A 103 -6.57 3.17 10.63
C ASP A 103 -5.37 2.21 10.49
N SER A 104 -5.66 0.95 10.17
CA SER A 104 -4.65 -0.07 9.86
C SER A 104 -3.86 0.25 8.59
N ALA A 105 -4.53 0.82 7.58
CA ALA A 105 -3.86 1.22 6.36
C ALA A 105 -2.88 2.37 6.61
N PHE A 106 -3.30 3.39 7.36
CA PHE A 106 -2.44 4.51 7.74
C PHE A 106 -1.27 4.05 8.63
N HIS A 107 -1.49 3.14 9.57
CA HIS A 107 -0.40 2.58 10.40
C HIS A 107 0.69 1.94 9.53
N ASN A 108 0.30 1.09 8.58
CA ASN A 108 1.24 0.42 7.68
C ASN A 108 1.97 1.40 6.75
N LEU A 109 1.31 2.48 6.32
CA LEU A 109 1.95 3.54 5.57
C LEU A 109 2.97 4.34 6.40
N GLY A 110 2.70 4.55 7.68
CA GLY A 110 3.67 5.13 8.61
C GLY A 110 4.97 4.31 8.67
N ILE A 111 4.85 2.98 8.71
CA ILE A 111 6.00 2.06 8.65
C ILE A 111 6.74 2.21 7.30
N LEU A 112 5.99 2.24 6.20
CA LEU A 112 6.53 2.37 4.85
C LEU A 112 7.31 3.68 4.65
N TYR A 113 6.84 4.79 5.21
CA TYR A 113 7.52 6.09 5.15
C TYR A 113 8.71 6.16 6.09
N THR A 114 8.60 5.61 7.31
CA THR A 114 9.70 5.54 8.29
C THR A 114 10.92 4.86 7.69
N ALA A 115 10.72 3.69 7.07
CA ALA A 115 11.82 2.94 6.47
C ALA A 115 12.38 3.59 5.18
N GLN A 116 11.73 4.63 4.65
CA GLN A 116 12.25 5.47 3.56
C GLN A 116 12.87 6.79 4.04
N GLY A 117 12.96 7.00 5.35
CA GLY A 117 13.47 8.25 5.93
C GLY A 117 12.54 9.45 5.76
N LYS A 118 11.30 9.23 5.30
CA LYS A 118 10.26 10.25 5.15
C LYS A 118 9.57 10.48 6.50
N MET A 119 10.28 11.10 7.42
CA MET A 119 9.87 11.18 8.83
C MET A 119 8.60 12.00 9.03
N GLN A 120 8.42 13.09 8.28
CA GLN A 120 7.22 13.94 8.38
C GLN A 120 5.97 13.23 7.87
N GLU A 121 6.06 12.59 6.70
CA GLU A 121 4.94 11.82 6.14
C GLU A 121 4.61 10.59 7.01
N ALA A 122 5.62 9.97 7.63
CA ALA A 122 5.40 8.87 8.57
C ALA A 122 4.61 9.32 9.81
N GLU A 123 4.98 10.47 10.39
CA GLU A 123 4.31 11.05 11.54
C GLU A 123 2.84 11.34 11.24
N GLU A 124 2.55 11.98 10.10
CA GLU A 124 1.19 12.28 9.68
C GLU A 124 0.33 11.01 9.57
N MET A 125 0.88 9.94 8.99
CA MET A 125 0.17 8.67 8.86
C MET A 125 -0.08 8.00 10.21
N TYR A 126 0.91 7.99 11.11
CA TYR A 126 0.70 7.42 12.45
C TYR A 126 -0.30 8.23 13.29
N LEU A 127 -0.32 9.56 13.18
CA LEU A 127 -1.30 10.39 13.89
C LEU A 127 -2.73 10.13 13.40
N ARG A 128 -2.92 9.94 12.08
CA ARG A 128 -4.22 9.55 11.52
C ARG A 128 -4.66 8.18 12.01
N ALA A 129 -3.76 7.20 11.99
CA ALA A 129 -4.01 5.85 12.52
C ALA A 129 -4.36 5.88 14.02
N LEU A 130 -3.62 6.68 14.80
CA LEU A 130 -3.82 6.80 16.24
C LEU A 130 -5.21 7.33 16.57
N ARG A 131 -5.62 8.43 15.93
CA ARG A 131 -6.96 9.02 16.13
C ARG A 131 -8.06 8.00 15.83
N GLY A 132 -7.90 7.24 14.75
CA GLY A 132 -8.83 6.19 14.37
C GLY A 132 -8.93 5.05 15.37
N TYR A 133 -7.78 4.51 15.80
CA TYR A 133 -7.72 3.45 16.80
C TYR A 133 -8.21 3.87 18.18
N GLU A 134 -7.90 5.10 18.61
CA GLU A 134 -8.44 5.66 19.85
C GLU A 134 -9.97 5.79 19.80
N ASN A 135 -10.51 6.28 18.69
CA ASN A 135 -11.96 6.41 18.51
C ASN A 135 -12.66 5.05 18.43
N ALA A 136 -12.07 4.08 17.72
CA ALA A 136 -12.68 2.78 17.51
C ALA A 136 -12.57 1.86 18.74
N TRP A 137 -11.39 1.82 19.37
CA TRP A 137 -11.01 0.79 20.34
C TRP A 137 -10.49 1.34 21.67
N GLY A 138 -10.22 2.64 21.76
CA GLY A 138 -9.74 3.30 22.97
C GLY A 138 -8.21 3.33 23.11
N PRO A 139 -7.70 4.09 24.11
CA PRO A 139 -6.28 4.34 24.32
C PRO A 139 -5.47 3.09 24.72
N ASP A 140 -6.09 2.15 25.45
CA ASP A 140 -5.40 0.97 26.00
C ASP A 140 -5.35 -0.22 25.03
N HIS A 141 -5.97 -0.09 23.86
CA HIS A 141 -5.99 -1.18 22.89
C HIS A 141 -4.61 -1.39 22.27
N THR A 142 -4.25 -2.66 21.99
CA THR A 142 -2.92 -3.04 21.48
C THR A 142 -2.49 -2.24 20.25
N SER A 143 -3.36 -2.10 19.24
CA SER A 143 -3.03 -1.34 18.03
C SER A 143 -2.83 0.17 18.28
N THR A 144 -3.51 0.73 19.28
CA THR A 144 -3.32 2.11 19.72
C THR A 144 -1.93 2.26 20.33
N LEU A 145 -1.58 1.38 21.25
CA LEU A 145 -0.26 1.34 21.90
C LEU A 145 0.87 1.09 20.91
N ASP A 146 0.69 0.19 19.95
CA ASP A 146 1.67 -0.09 18.88
C ASP A 146 1.93 1.16 18.04
N THR A 147 0.88 1.91 17.71
CA THR A 147 0.98 3.18 16.95
C THR A 147 1.74 4.24 17.75
N VAL A 148 1.45 4.37 19.05
CA VAL A 148 2.19 5.28 19.96
C VAL A 148 3.66 4.88 20.08
N ASN A 149 3.95 3.58 20.21
CA ASN A 149 5.32 3.09 20.27
C ASN A 149 6.10 3.44 18.99
N ASN A 150 5.49 3.29 17.82
CA ASN A 150 6.12 3.64 16.54
C ASN A 150 6.34 5.15 16.39
N LEU A 151 5.42 5.99 16.87
CA LEU A 151 5.66 7.43 16.98
C LEU A 151 6.83 7.76 17.89
N GLY A 152 6.95 7.09 19.04
CA GLY A 152 8.09 7.23 19.95
C GLY A 152 9.42 6.88 19.29
N ILE A 153 9.46 5.78 18.53
CA ILE A 153 10.63 5.38 17.74
C ILE A 153 10.96 6.45 16.69
N LEU A 154 9.95 6.97 16.00
CA LEU A 154 10.10 8.01 14.99
C LEU A 154 10.69 9.30 15.58
N TYR A 155 10.14 9.79 16.69
CA TYR A 155 10.66 10.98 17.36
C TYR A 155 12.07 10.79 17.91
N LYS A 156 12.38 9.61 18.45
CA LYS A 156 13.75 9.26 18.85
C LYS A 156 14.72 9.32 17.67
N ALA A 157 14.27 8.97 16.47
CA ALA A 157 15.09 9.05 15.25
C ALA A 157 15.26 10.49 14.73
N GLN A 158 14.36 11.42 15.10
CA GLN A 158 14.43 12.83 14.71
C GLN A 158 15.40 13.65 15.59
N GLY A 159 15.67 13.21 16.83
CA GLY A 159 16.67 13.81 17.74
C GLY A 159 16.07 14.47 18.97
#